data_AF-A0A445AW61-F1
#
_entry.id   AF-A0A445AW61-F1
#
_cell.length_a   1.000
_cell.length_b   1.000
_cell.length_c   1.000
_cell.angle_alpha   90.00
_cell.angle_beta   90.00
_cell.angle_gamma   90.00
#
_symmetry.space_group_name_H-M   'P 1'
#
loop_
_entity.id
_entity.type
_entity.pdbx_description
1 polymer ?
#
loop_
_entity_poly.entity_id
_entity_poly.type
_entity_poly.pdbx_seq_one_letter_code
_entity_poly.pdbx_strand_id
1 'polypeptide(L)'
;MAVFTFEDEITSTLPPAKLYNAMKDADSLTPKIIDDVKSVEIVEGNGGPGTIKKLTIVEDGETKFILHKVEAIDEANYAYNYSVVGGVALPPTAEKITFETKLVEGPNGGSIGKLSMEKPSLSCTRWRQ
;
A
#
# COMPACT_ATOMS: atom_id res chain seq x y z
N MET A 1 15.35 18.23 -2.54
CA MET A 1 14.11 17.42 -2.49
C MET A 1 14.05 16.85 -1.09
N ALA A 2 13.24 17.42 -0.20
CA ALA A 2 13.09 16.81 1.13
C ALA A 2 12.12 15.63 0.98
N VAL A 3 12.24 14.60 1.81
CA VAL A 3 11.28 13.50 1.89
C VAL A 3 10.52 13.72 3.19
N PHE A 4 9.19 13.72 3.13
CA PHE A 4 8.37 13.69 4.33
C PHE A 4 8.05 12.24 4.65
N THR A 5 8.55 11.79 5.80
CA THR A 5 8.23 10.49 6.38
C THR A 5 7.05 10.69 7.34
N PHE A 6 5.96 9.99 7.09
CA PHE A 6 4.81 9.88 7.98
C PHE A 6 4.85 8.49 8.59
N GLU A 7 4.85 8.39 9.90
CA GLU A 7 4.79 7.12 10.62
C GLU A 7 3.43 7.06 11.34
N ASP A 8 2.69 5.98 11.12
CA ASP A 8 1.42 5.69 11.77
C ASP A 8 1.50 4.30 12.42
N GLU A 9 0.98 4.17 13.63
CA GLU A 9 0.98 2.92 14.39
C GLU A 9 -0.45 2.47 14.66
N ILE A 10 -0.84 1.36 14.03
CA ILE A 10 -2.18 0.80 14.14
C ILE A 10 -2.10 -0.45 15.00
N THR A 11 -2.75 -0.43 16.16
CA THR A 11 -2.89 -1.62 17.00
C THR A 11 -4.14 -2.41 16.60
N SER A 12 -3.98 -3.66 16.19
CA SER A 12 -5.06 -4.59 15.89
C SER A 12 -5.10 -5.73 16.91
N THR A 13 -6.30 -6.20 17.24
CA THR A 13 -6.51 -7.37 18.10
C THR A 13 -6.26 -8.70 17.38
N LEU A 14 -6.00 -8.69 16.07
CA LEU A 14 -5.75 -9.90 15.28
C LEU A 14 -4.25 -10.24 15.26
N PRO A 15 -3.89 -11.55 15.26
CA PRO A 15 -2.50 -11.97 15.15
C PRO A 15 -1.93 -11.64 13.76
N PRO A 16 -0.63 -11.30 13.67
CA PRO A 16 -0.01 -10.83 12.42
C PRO A 16 -0.09 -11.87 11.31
N ALA A 17 0.01 -13.16 11.63
CA ALA A 17 -0.13 -14.25 10.67
C ALA A 17 -1.50 -14.28 9.95
N LYS A 18 -2.60 -13.95 10.66
CA LYS A 18 -3.94 -13.90 10.06
C LYS A 18 -4.10 -12.69 9.14
N LEU A 19 -3.62 -11.52 9.58
CA LEU A 19 -3.63 -10.31 8.75
C LEU A 19 -2.77 -10.47 7.50
N TYR A 20 -1.62 -11.12 7.65
CA TYR A 20 -0.71 -11.37 6.54
C TYR A 20 -1.28 -12.34 5.51
N ASN A 21 -1.94 -13.42 5.95
CA ASN A 21 -2.65 -14.32 5.03
C ASN A 21 -3.81 -13.59 4.31
N ALA A 22 -4.58 -12.76 5.02
CA ALA A 22 -5.62 -11.96 4.38
C ALA A 22 -5.06 -10.96 3.35
N MET A 23 -3.87 -10.40 3.60
CA MET A 23 -3.16 -9.53 2.67
C MET A 23 -2.63 -10.29 1.45
N LYS A 24 -2.16 -11.53 1.62
CA LYS A 24 -1.78 -12.41 0.49
C LYS A 24 -2.98 -12.74 -0.40
N ASP A 25 -4.12 -13.04 0.21
CA ASP A 25 -5.37 -13.33 -0.52
C ASP A 25 -6.09 -12.06 -1.02
N ALA A 26 -5.48 -10.87 -0.86
CA ALA A 26 -6.08 -9.60 -1.25
C ALA A 26 -6.46 -9.57 -2.74
N ASP A 27 -5.70 -10.21 -3.63
CA ASP A 27 -6.00 -10.21 -5.07
C ASP A 27 -7.38 -10.84 -5.38
N SER A 28 -7.81 -11.83 -4.57
CA SER A 28 -9.12 -12.49 -4.71
C SER A 28 -10.26 -11.78 -3.96
N LEU A 29 -9.91 -11.04 -2.91
CA LEU A 29 -10.84 -10.34 -2.02
C LEU A 29 -11.13 -8.91 -2.49
N THR A 30 -10.13 -8.22 -3.07
CA THR A 30 -10.24 -6.81 -3.49
C THR A 30 -11.42 -6.56 -4.43
N PRO A 31 -11.62 -7.32 -5.53
CA PRO A 31 -12.77 -7.10 -6.41
C PRO A 31 -14.11 -7.57 -5.81
N LYS A 32 -14.12 -8.24 -4.65
CA LYS A 32 -15.34 -8.66 -3.94
C LYS A 32 -15.74 -7.69 -2.83
N ILE A 33 -14.77 -6.98 -2.26
CA ILE A 33 -14.98 -6.05 -1.14
C ILE A 33 -15.25 -4.64 -1.67
N ILE A 34 -14.61 -4.28 -2.78
CA ILE A 34 -14.72 -2.95 -3.38
C ILE A 34 -15.37 -3.12 -4.75
N ASP A 35 -16.67 -2.85 -4.84
CA ASP A 35 -17.43 -2.91 -6.10
C ASP A 35 -16.85 -1.97 -7.17
N ASP A 36 -16.20 -0.87 -6.74
CA ASP A 36 -15.51 0.06 -7.63
C ASP A 36 -14.21 -0.52 -8.23
N VAL A 37 -13.59 -1.54 -7.61
CA VAL A 37 -12.37 -2.16 -8.16
C VAL A 37 -12.76 -3.24 -9.16
N LYS A 38 -12.76 -2.90 -10.45
CA LYS A 38 -13.11 -3.84 -11.52
C LYS A 38 -12.06 -4.92 -11.74
N SER A 39 -10.78 -4.58 -11.63
CA SER A 39 -9.71 -5.55 -11.91
C SER A 39 -8.44 -5.23 -11.14
N VAL A 40 -7.82 -6.30 -10.65
CA VAL A 40 -6.44 -6.29 -10.17
C VAL A 40 -5.64 -7.09 -11.19
N GLU A 41 -4.82 -6.41 -11.97
CA GLU A 41 -3.92 -7.02 -12.94
C GLU A 41 -2.49 -6.97 -12.41
N ILE A 42 -1.78 -8.09 -12.48
CA ILE A 42 -0.35 -8.10 -12.22
C ILE A 42 0.34 -7.78 -13.56
N VAL A 43 0.93 -6.58 -13.65
CA VAL A 43 1.60 -6.08 -14.86
C VAL A 43 2.96 -6.75 -15.03
N GLU A 44 3.69 -6.93 -13.93
CA GLU A 44 5.03 -7.50 -13.94
C GLU A 44 5.31 -8.22 -12.63
N GLY A 45 5.95 -9.39 -12.67
CA GLY A 45 6.35 -10.14 -11.48
C GLY A 45 5.57 -11.43 -11.24
N ASN A 46 6.18 -12.33 -10.47
CA ASN A 46 5.71 -13.69 -10.24
C ASN A 46 5.14 -13.87 -8.81
N GLY A 47 4.57 -12.81 -8.23
CA GLY A 47 4.01 -12.83 -6.87
C GLY A 47 5.00 -12.57 -5.74
N GLY A 48 6.20 -12.04 -6.04
CA GLY A 48 7.27 -11.74 -5.08
C GLY A 48 7.66 -10.26 -5.01
N PRO A 49 8.76 -9.93 -4.31
CA PRO A 49 9.32 -8.57 -4.31
C PRO A 49 9.71 -8.17 -5.74
N GLY A 50 9.35 -6.96 -6.15
CA GLY A 50 9.44 -6.46 -7.53
C GLY A 50 8.13 -6.53 -8.32
N THR A 51 7.05 -7.12 -7.77
CA THR A 51 5.78 -7.28 -8.49
C THR A 51 5.04 -5.95 -8.65
N ILE A 52 4.71 -5.57 -9.88
CA ILE A 52 3.87 -4.41 -10.21
C ILE A 52 2.43 -4.88 -10.37
N LYS A 53 1.56 -4.45 -9.45
CA LYS A 53 0.11 -4.63 -9.48
C LYS A 53 -0.54 -3.35 -9.98
N LYS A 54 -1.36 -3.46 -11.02
CA LYS A 54 -2.25 -2.42 -11.51
C LYS A 54 -3.66 -2.69 -11.02
N LEU A 55 -4.16 -1.80 -10.18
CA LEU A 55 -5.54 -1.81 -9.73
C LEU A 55 -6.32 -0.85 -10.63
N THR A 56 -7.37 -1.34 -11.28
CA THR A 56 -8.28 -0.53 -12.08
C THR A 56 -9.57 -0.32 -11.29
N ILE A 57 -9.84 0.94 -10.97
CA ILE A 57 -11.01 1.39 -10.24
C ILE A 57 -11.92 2.10 -11.24
N VAL A 58 -13.19 1.73 -11.29
CA VAL A 58 -14.20 2.40 -12.10
C VAL A 58 -15.18 3.07 -11.17
N GLU A 59 -15.07 4.37 -11.08
CA GLU A 59 -15.90 5.20 -10.22
C GLU A 59 -16.64 6.19 -11.13
N ASP A 60 -17.97 6.25 -11.04
CA ASP A 60 -18.83 7.16 -11.83
C ASP A 60 -18.60 7.14 -13.36
N GLY A 61 -18.15 6.00 -13.90
CA GLY A 61 -17.89 5.83 -15.34
C GLY A 61 -16.49 6.25 -15.79
N GLU A 62 -15.67 6.82 -14.91
CA GLU A 62 -14.25 7.09 -15.18
C GLU A 62 -13.39 5.90 -14.77
N THR A 63 -12.56 5.41 -15.70
CA THR A 63 -11.62 4.32 -15.46
C THR A 63 -10.33 4.91 -14.87
N LYS A 64 -10.18 4.86 -13.56
CA LYS A 64 -8.97 5.24 -12.84
C LYS A 64 -8.10 4.00 -12.67
N PHE A 65 -6.79 4.18 -12.67
CA PHE A 65 -5.86 3.10 -12.37
C PHE A 65 -4.85 3.54 -11.33
N ILE A 66 -4.32 2.59 -10.57
CA ILE A 66 -3.26 2.78 -9.59
C ILE A 66 -2.22 1.69 -9.80
N LEU A 67 -0.96 2.09 -9.95
CA LEU A 67 0.20 1.21 -10.10
C LEU A 67 0.91 1.09 -8.76
N HIS A 68 0.74 -0.06 -8.13
CA HIS A 68 1.44 -0.47 -6.92
C HIS A 68 2.60 -1.37 -7.29
N LYS A 69 3.83 -0.91 -7.06
CA LYS A 69 5.03 -1.71 -7.21
C LYS A 69 5.46 -2.22 -5.85
N VAL A 70 5.45 -3.54 -5.65
CA VAL A 70 6.04 -4.15 -4.47
C VAL A 70 7.56 -4.08 -4.61
N GLU A 71 8.26 -3.47 -3.67
CA GLU A 71 9.72 -3.38 -3.68
C GLU A 71 10.32 -4.54 -2.87
N ALA A 72 9.79 -4.80 -1.68
CA ALA A 72 10.24 -5.88 -0.81
C ALA A 72 9.09 -6.49 -0.01
N ILE A 73 9.16 -7.80 0.21
CA ILE A 73 8.27 -8.52 1.11
C ILE A 73 9.15 -9.36 2.03
N ASP A 74 9.05 -9.13 3.34
CA ASP A 74 9.68 -9.95 4.36
C ASP A 74 8.61 -10.70 5.14
N GLU A 75 8.33 -11.93 4.75
CA GLU A 75 7.32 -12.76 5.42
C GLU A 75 7.73 -13.09 6.86
N ALA A 76 9.04 -13.21 7.13
CA ALA A 76 9.57 -13.54 8.45
C ALA A 76 9.37 -12.41 9.48
N ASN A 77 9.37 -11.15 9.03
CA ASN A 77 9.18 -9.98 9.88
C ASN A 77 7.83 -9.30 9.65
N TYR A 78 6.95 -9.93 8.84
CA TYR A 78 5.71 -9.33 8.36
C TYR A 78 5.90 -7.89 7.84
N ALA A 79 7.02 -7.63 7.17
CA ALA A 79 7.30 -6.35 6.56
C ALA A 79 6.91 -6.39 5.08
N TYR A 80 6.32 -5.30 4.61
CA TYR A 80 5.81 -5.16 3.26
C TYR A 80 6.13 -3.75 2.77
N ASN A 81 7.08 -3.66 1.86
CA ASN A 81 7.47 -2.41 1.22
C ASN A 81 6.89 -2.37 -0.19
N TYR A 82 6.08 -1.35 -0.46
CA TYR A 82 5.53 -1.08 -1.76
C TYR A 82 5.66 0.39 -2.10
N SER A 83 5.94 0.69 -3.36
CA SER A 83 5.95 2.03 -3.91
C SER A 83 4.81 2.20 -4.89
N VAL A 84 4.04 3.27 -4.74
CA VAL A 84 3.08 3.70 -5.74
C VAL A 84 3.85 4.51 -6.78
N VAL A 85 3.87 4.02 -8.01
CA VAL A 85 4.68 4.56 -9.12
C VAL A 85 3.83 5.21 -10.22
N GLY A 86 2.51 5.08 -10.16
CA GLY A 86 1.61 5.78 -11.08
C GLY A 86 0.15 5.62 -10.71
N GLY A 87 -0.70 6.46 -11.30
CA GLY A 87 -2.15 6.37 -11.18
C GLY A 87 -2.83 7.56 -10.52
N VAL A 88 -4.15 7.49 -10.35
CA VAL A 88 -4.97 8.60 -9.81
C VAL A 88 -4.58 9.00 -8.38
N ALA A 89 -3.95 8.09 -7.64
CA ALA A 89 -3.47 8.30 -6.29
C ALA A 89 -2.19 9.15 -6.21
N LEU A 90 -1.51 9.38 -7.33
CA LEU A 90 -0.33 10.25 -7.40
C LEU A 90 -0.73 11.60 -8.01
N PRO A 91 -0.47 12.73 -7.33
CA PRO A 91 -0.53 14.01 -7.98
C PRO A 91 0.53 14.06 -9.10
N PRO A 92 0.28 14.78 -10.21
CA PRO A 92 1.18 14.86 -11.37
C PRO A 92 2.58 15.42 -11.03
N THR A 93 2.75 15.94 -9.83
CA THR A 93 3.99 16.51 -9.31
C THR A 93 4.81 15.51 -8.49
N ALA A 94 4.22 14.40 -8.00
CA ALA A 94 4.92 13.38 -7.22
C ALA A 94 5.38 12.22 -8.11
N GLU A 95 6.69 11.96 -8.14
CA GLU A 95 7.28 10.91 -8.99
C GLU A 95 7.05 9.49 -8.44
N LYS A 96 7.06 9.33 -7.12
CA LYS A 96 6.80 8.07 -6.42
C LYS A 96 6.45 8.32 -4.95
N ILE A 97 5.64 7.44 -4.36
CA ILE A 97 5.44 7.39 -2.92
C ILE A 97 5.79 6.00 -2.44
N THR A 98 6.68 5.90 -1.45
CA THR A 98 7.09 4.61 -0.88
C THR A 98 6.37 4.41 0.44
N PHE A 99 5.88 3.19 0.65
CA PHE A 99 5.16 2.76 1.83
C PHE A 99 5.85 1.53 2.40
N GLU A 100 6.29 1.63 3.64
CA GLU A 100 6.84 0.53 4.42
C GLU A 100 5.86 0.16 5.53
N THR A 101 5.20 -0.98 5.39
CA THR A 101 4.37 -1.54 6.45
C THR A 101 5.17 -2.61 7.19
N LYS A 102 5.17 -2.61 8.52
CA LYS A 102 5.80 -3.64 9.37
C LYS A 102 4.79 -4.08 10.41
N LEU A 103 4.41 -5.35 10.45
CA LEU A 103 3.61 -5.88 11.55
C LEU A 103 4.52 -6.49 12.61
N VAL A 104 4.38 -6.02 13.84
CA VAL A 104 5.02 -6.62 15.02
C VAL A 104 3.96 -7.26 15.91
N GLU A 105 4.34 -8.26 16.68
CA GLU A 105 3.45 -8.85 17.69
C GLU A 105 3.21 -7.83 18.80
N GLY A 106 1.93 -7.58 19.10
CA GLY A 106 1.50 -6.66 20.14
C GLY A 106 1.30 -7.37 21.48
N PRO A 107 1.28 -6.63 22.60
CA PRO A 107 0.88 -7.18 23.89
C PRO A 107 -0.56 -7.71 23.79
N ASN A 108 -0.84 -8.84 24.45
CA ASN A 108 -2.11 -9.58 24.45
C ASN A 108 -2.41 -10.44 23.20
N GLY A 109 -1.39 -10.80 22.40
CA GLY A 109 -1.58 -11.68 21.23
C GLY A 109 -2.22 -10.99 20.02
N GLY A 110 -2.31 -9.65 20.06
CA GLY A 110 -2.64 -8.81 18.92
C GLY A 110 -1.43 -8.53 18.03
N SER A 111 -1.60 -7.60 17.09
CA SER A 111 -0.52 -7.09 16.24
C SER A 111 -0.49 -5.57 16.26
N ILE A 112 0.70 -5.01 16.10
CA ILE A 112 0.90 -3.58 15.90
C ILE A 112 1.45 -3.44 14.48
N GLY A 113 0.66 -2.88 13.57
CA GLY A 113 1.09 -2.50 12.24
C GLY A 113 1.69 -1.11 12.27
N LYS A 114 2.99 -0.99 12.04
CA LYS A 114 3.65 0.29 11.78
C LYS A 114 3.62 0.55 10.28
N LEU A 115 3.02 1.64 9.86
CA LEU A 115 3.01 2.11 8.50
C LEU A 115 3.90 3.35 8.42
N SER A 116 5.01 3.26 7.69
CA SER A 116 5.79 4.42 7.29
C SER A 116 5.47 4.76 5.84
N MET A 117 5.17 6.02 5.57
CA MET A 117 4.91 6.56 4.24
C MET A 117 5.92 7.66 3.97
N GLU A 118 6.76 7.45 2.97
CA GLU A 118 7.70 8.43 2.47
C GLU A 118 7.15 9.08 1.21
N LYS A 119 6.83 10.37 1.30
CA LYS A 119 6.44 11.19 0.14
C LYS A 119 7.54 12.21 -0.17
N PRO A 120 7.95 12.38 -1.44
CA PRO A 120 8.82 13.47 -1.83
C PRO A 120 8.11 14.79 -1.55
N SER A 121 8.71 15.62 -0.71
CA SER A 121 8.25 16.99 -0.47
C SER A 121 8.57 17.84 -1.69
N LEU A 122 7.51 18.22 -2.38
CA LEU A 122 7.56 19.38 -3.24
C LEU A 122 7.44 20.60 -2.35
N SER A 123 8.42 21.49 -2.50
CA SER A 123 8.55 22.77 -1.84
C SER A 123 7.21 23.44 -1.52
N CYS A 124 6.99 23.66 -0.22
CA CYS A 124 6.32 24.84 0.33
C CYS A 124 5.14 25.40 -0.49
N THR A 125 3.94 24.84 -0.38
CA THR A 125 2.72 25.67 -0.42
C THR A 125 1.60 25.05 0.41
N ARG A 126 1.46 25.58 1.63
CA ARG A 126 0.18 25.94 2.26
C ARG A 126 -0.92 24.86 2.34
N TRP A 127 -0.89 24.09 3.42
CA TRP A 127 -2.11 23.56 4.05
C TRP A 127 -2.04 23.80 5.56
N ARG A 128 -2.33 25.04 5.94
CA ARG A 128 -2.93 25.41 7.22
C ARG A 128 -4.11 26.31 6.88
N GLN A 129 -5.29 25.73 6.79
CA GLN A 129 -6.58 26.34 7.13
C GLN A 129 -7.46 25.23 7.68
#